data_AF-A0A3N1DB76-F1
#
_entry.id   AF-A0A3N1DB76-F1
#
_cell.length_a   1.000
_cell.length_b   1.000
_cell.length_c   1.000
_cell.angle_alpha   90.00
_cell.angle_beta   90.00
_cell.angle_gamma   90.00
#
_symmetry.space_group_name_H-M   'P 1'
#
loop_
_entity.id
_entity.type
_entity.pdbx_description
1 polymer ?
#
loop_
_entity_poly.entity_id
_entity_poly.type
_entity_poly.pdbx_seq_one_letter_code
_entity_poly.pdbx_strand_id
1 'polypeptide(L)' 'MALEQQAYEEVTERLRKEFAAVHPARTVTRCVTVALHGARDVIGSDEPELVEKIARRHLRVLAIVAAERSPRIGT' A
#
# COMPACT_ATOMS: atom_id res chain seq x y z
N MET A 1 4.74 -20.83 -4.69
CA MET A 1 3.29 -20.54 -4.57
C MET A 1 2.83 -20.27 -3.13
N ALA A 2 2.80 -21.22 -2.18
CA ALA A 2 2.30 -20.93 -0.82
C ALA A 2 3.17 -19.95 -0.02
N LEU A 3 4.49 -20.02 -0.18
CA LEU A 3 5.44 -19.10 0.49
C LEU A 3 5.35 -17.67 -0.04
N GLU A 4 5.05 -17.49 -1.33
CA GLU A 4 4.87 -16.15 -1.93
C GLU A 4 3.58 -15.51 -1.45
N GLN A 5 2.50 -16.29 -1.35
CA GLN A 5 1.24 -15.84 -0.77
C GLN A 5 1.43 -15.36 0.68
N GLN A 6 2.20 -16.10 1.49
CA GLN A 6 2.53 -15.72 2.85
C GLN A 6 3.38 -14.44 2.88
N ALA A 7 4.36 -14.29 1.98
CA ALA A 7 5.18 -13.08 1.90
C ALA A 7 4.34 -11.83 1.59
N TYR A 8 3.33 -11.92 0.71
CA TYR A 8 2.42 -10.79 0.48
C TYR A 8 1.52 -10.49 1.67
N GLU A 9 1.09 -11.51 2.40
CA GLU A 9 0.28 -11.32 3.60
C GLU A 9 1.09 -10.59 4.68
N GLU A 10 2.36 -10.98 4.87
CA GLU A 10 3.29 -10.29 5.76
C GLU A 10 3.56 -8.83 5.34
N VAL A 11 3.75 -8.58 4.03
CA VAL A 11 3.88 -7.22 3.48
C VAL A 11 2.61 -6.40 3.73
N THR A 12 1.44 -7.01 3.50
CA THR A 12 0.14 -6.35 3.70
C THR A 12 -0.05 -5.98 5.16
N GLU A 13 0.21 -6.89 6.09
CA GLU A 13 0.12 -6.64 7.52
C GLU A 13 1.11 -5.58 8.00
N ARG A 14 2.35 -5.60 7.50
CA ARG A 14 3.35 -4.56 7.80
C ARG A 14 2.88 -3.17 7.37
N LEU A 15 2.39 -3.05 6.13
CA LEU A 15 1.86 -1.79 5.61
C LEU A 15 0.58 -1.37 6.34
N ARG A 16 -0.29 -2.32 6.73
CA ARG A 16 -1.50 -2.01 7.51
C ARG A 16 -1.14 -1.39 8.85
N LYS A 17 -0.13 -1.93 9.54
CA LYS A 17 0.38 -1.36 10.81
C LYS A 17 1.03 0.00 10.60
N GLU A 18 1.88 0.15 9.57
CA GLU A 18 2.59 1.40 9.26
C GLU A 18 1.61 2.55 8.96
N PHE A 19 0.52 2.28 8.23
CA PHE A 19 -0.42 3.29 7.78
C PHE A 19 -1.74 3.32 8.56
N ALA A 20 -1.88 2.57 9.65
CA ALA A 20 -3.14 2.43 10.40
C ALA A 20 -3.72 3.78 10.88
N ALA A 21 -2.85 4.74 11.20
CA ALA A 21 -3.25 6.06 11.67
C ALA A 21 -3.73 7.00 10.54
N VAL A 22 -3.44 6.66 9.28
CA VAL A 22 -3.70 7.54 8.12
C VAL A 22 -4.76 6.94 7.20
N HIS A 23 -4.71 5.63 6.97
CA HIS A 23 -5.57 4.93 6.02
C HIS A 23 -6.24 3.73 6.70
N PRO A 24 -7.53 3.46 6.41
CA PRO A 24 -8.17 2.24 6.87
C PRO A 24 -7.53 1.01 6.21
N ALA A 25 -7.54 -0.13 6.91
CA ALA A 25 -6.94 -1.38 6.44
C ALA A 25 -7.41 -1.82 5.03
N ARG A 26 -8.67 -1.51 4.67
CA ARG A 26 -9.23 -1.78 3.33
C ARG A 26 -8.50 -1.00 2.23
N THR A 27 -8.14 0.26 2.48
CA THR A 27 -7.38 1.09 1.53
C THR A 27 -5.98 0.53 1.35
N VAL A 28 -5.31 0.15 2.45
CA VAL A 28 -3.98 -0.45 2.40
C VAL A 28 -3.99 -1.75 1.59
N THR A 29 -4.92 -2.66 1.88
CA THR A 29 -5.08 -3.93 1.17
C THR A 29 -5.30 -3.70 -0.33
N ARG A 30 -6.19 -2.77 -0.69
CA ARG A 30 -6.44 -2.42 -2.09
C ARG A 30 -5.19 -1.86 -2.78
N CYS A 31 -4.42 -1.00 -2.11
CA CYS A 31 -3.17 -0.48 -2.66
C CYS A 31 -2.13 -1.59 -2.89
N VAL A 32 -2.02 -2.57 -1.99
CA VAL A 32 -1.11 -3.71 -2.17
C VAL A 32 -1.56 -4.58 -3.35
N THR A 33 -2.85 -4.88 -3.47
CA THR A 33 -3.38 -5.62 -4.62
C THR A 33 -3.11 -4.90 -5.94
N VAL A 34 -3.38 -3.59 -6.01
CA VAL A 34 -3.11 -2.78 -7.20
C VAL A 34 -1.60 -2.74 -7.52
N ALA A 35 -0.75 -2.60 -6.50
CA ALA A 35 0.70 -2.62 -6.67
C ALA A 35 1.20 -3.97 -7.22
N LEU A 36 0.64 -5.08 -6.74
CA LEU A 36 0.95 -6.42 -7.24
C LEU A 36 0.57 -6.59 -8.70
N HIS A 37 -0.66 -6.22 -9.07
CA HIS A 37 -1.09 -6.26 -10.46
C HIS A 37 -0.24 -5.33 -11.35
N GLY A 38 0.03 -4.11 -10.90
CA GLY A 38 0.89 -3.18 -11.64
C GLY A 38 2.32 -3.68 -11.81
N ALA A 39 2.90 -4.31 -10.78
CA ALA A 39 4.24 -4.89 -10.87
C ALA A 39 4.27 -6.05 -11.88
N ARG A 40 3.27 -6.95 -11.83
CA ARG A 40 3.12 -8.05 -12.80
C ARG A 40 2.93 -7.55 -14.22
N ASP A 41 1.99 -6.62 -14.42
CA ASP A 41 1.55 -6.22 -15.75
C ASP A 41 2.54 -5.25 -16.44
N VAL A 42 3.24 -4.43 -15.67
CA VAL A 42 4.14 -3.38 -16.22
C VAL A 42 5.61 -3.77 -16.15
N ILE A 43 6.03 -4.40 -15.04
CA ILE A 43 7.44 -4.74 -14.78
C ILE A 43 7.72 -6.21 -15.12
N GLY A 44 6.68 -7.06 -15.17
CA GLY A 44 6.85 -8.51 -15.34
C GLY A 44 7.40 -9.20 -14.10
N SER A 45 7.35 -8.54 -12.94
CA SER A 45 7.84 -9.07 -11.66
C SER A 45 6.79 -8.90 -10.58
N ASP A 46 6.64 -9.91 -9.74
CA ASP A 46 5.75 -9.91 -8.60
C ASP A 46 6.49 -9.98 -7.28
N GLU A 47 7.81 -9.76 -7.28
CA GLU A 47 8.62 -9.88 -6.08
C GLU A 47 8.04 -9.08 -4.89
N PRO A 48 7.85 -9.69 -3.71
CA PRO A 48 7.13 -9.08 -2.60
C PRO A 48 7.78 -7.77 -2.12
N GLU A 49 9.10 -7.66 -2.20
CA GLU A 49 9.82 -6.41 -1.89
C GLU A 49 9.52 -5.28 -2.88
N LEU A 50 9.37 -5.61 -4.18
CA LEU A 50 9.01 -4.64 -5.21
C LEU A 50 7.58 -4.14 -4.98
N VAL A 51 6.66 -5.07 -4.71
CA VAL A 51 5.25 -4.77 -4.40
C VAL A 51 5.14 -3.91 -3.14
N GLU A 52 5.91 -4.21 -2.09
CA GLU A 52 5.98 -3.40 -0.87
C GLU A 52 6.41 -1.96 -1.19
N LYS A 53 7.47 -1.77 -1.98
CA LYS A 53 8.00 -0.45 -2.36
C LYS A 53 6.95 0.36 -3.14
N ILE A 54 6.28 -0.26 -4.11
CA ILE A 54 5.26 0.40 -4.93
C ILE A 54 4.04 0.77 -4.06
N ALA A 55 3.52 -0.17 -3.27
CA ALA A 55 2.39 0.06 -2.39
C ALA A 55 2.67 1.16 -1.35
N ARG A 56 3.86 1.14 -0.73
CA ARG A 56 4.28 2.18 0.23
C ARG A 56 4.33 3.56 -0.44
N ARG A 57 4.80 3.66 -1.68
CA ARG A 57 4.81 4.93 -2.42
C ARG A 57 3.40 5.43 -2.69
N HIS A 58 2.47 4.56 -3.11
CA HIS A 58 1.07 4.93 -3.30
C HIS A 58 0.42 5.43 -2.01
N LEU A 59 0.64 4.72 -0.89
CA LEU A 59 0.08 5.10 0.40
C LEU A 59 0.61 6.44 0.91
N ARG A 60 1.90 6.72 0.68
CA ARG A 60 2.49 8.04 0.98
C ARG A 60 1.87 9.15 0.16
N VAL A 61 1.67 8.96 -1.15
CA VAL A 61 1.01 9.95 -2.00
C VAL A 61 -0.43 10.16 -1.54
N LEU A 62 -1.18 9.09 -1.25
CA LEU A 62 -2.55 9.20 -0.72
C LEU A 62 -2.58 9.92 0.63
N ALA A 63 -1.60 9.71 1.50
CA ALA A 63 -1.48 10.42 2.77
C ALA A 63 -1.27 11.92 2.58
N ILE A 64 -0.36 12.31 1.67
CA ILE A 64 -0.10 13.72 1.33
C ILE A 64 -1.38 14.37 0.79
N VAL A 65 -2.03 13.73 -0.18
CA VAL A 65 -3.28 14.25 -0.77
C VAL A 65 -4.40 14.36 0.27
N ALA A 66 -4.50 13.42 1.21
CA ALA A 66 -5.48 13.48 2.29
C ALA A 66 -5.20 14.63 3.28
N ALA A 67 -3.93 14.91 3.57
CA ALA A 67 -3.51 16.03 4.40
C ALA A 67 -3.77 17.38 3.71
N GLU A 68 -3.53 17.48 2.40
CA GLU A 68 -3.83 18.68 1.60
C GLU A 68 -5.33 18.93 1.44
N ARG A 69 -6.12 17.85 1.33
CA ARG A 69 -7.59 17.93 1.22
C ARG A 69 -8.30 18.15 2.54
N SER A 70 -7.65 17.97 3.67
CA SER A 70 -8.20 18.37 4.97
C SER A 70 -8.03 19.88 5.07
N PRO A 71 -9.07 20.71 4.83
CA PRO A 71 -8.95 22.10 5.18
C PRO A 71 -8.75 22.11 6.70
N ARG A 72 -7.86 22.96 7.21
CA ARG A 72 -7.89 23.30 8.63
C ARG A 72 -9.26 23.91 8.90
N ILE A 73 -10.25 23.10 9.26
CA ILE A 73 -11.48 23.60 9.85
C ILE A 73 -11.05 24.11 11.21
N GLY A 74 -11.07 25.44 11.31
CA GLY A 74 -10.46 26.20 12.39
C GLY A 74 -10.95 25.79 13.77
N THR A 75 -10.03 25.93 14.71
CA THR A 75 -10.32 26.28 16.10
C THR A 75 -9.84 27.70 16.31
#